data_AF-A0A4C1SQ84-F1
#
_entry.id   AF-A0A4C1SQ84-F1
#
_cell.length_a   1.000
_cell.length_b   1.000
_cell.length_c   1.000
_cell.angle_alpha   90.00
_cell.angle_beta   90.00
_cell.angle_gamma   90.00
#
_symmetry.space_group_name_H-M   'P 1'
#
loop_
_entity.id
_entity.type
_entity.pdbx_description
1 polymer ?
#
loop_
_entity_poly.entity_id
_entity_poly.type
_entity_poly.pdbx_seq_one_letter_code
_entity_poly.pdbx_strand_id
1 'polypeptide(L)'
;MECVKGDPYLSDMSRTKGHVAQLTSGCWHPYTKEEFLTAAMDENGKERLDPVKSHRPDLPITSGQGGRVASQVVLLSSYVIRNLGLSKRVDDDQDPREAILKFAKEAEENPYWIAPAYKQTQPKPVFSVPVETGEDGQPDSKKPKKSKI
;
A
#
# COMPACT_ATOMS: atom_id res chain seq x y z
N MET A 1 -15.93 -31.93 -48.48
CA MET A 1 -15.55 -31.96 -47.05
C MET A 1 -16.25 -30.81 -46.39
N GLU A 2 -17.28 -31.09 -45.60
CA GLU A 2 -18.17 -30.08 -45.03
C GLU A 2 -17.88 -29.99 -43.53
N CYS A 3 -17.58 -28.79 -43.03
CA CYS A 3 -17.52 -28.56 -41.59
C CYS A 3 -18.91 -28.68 -40.98
N VAL A 4 -19.00 -29.28 -39.80
CA VAL A 4 -20.24 -29.25 -39.01
C VAL A 4 -20.57 -27.79 -38.73
N LYS A 5 -21.70 -27.31 -39.23
CA LYS A 5 -22.19 -25.95 -39.00
C LYS A 5 -22.63 -25.83 -37.53
N GLY A 6 -22.33 -24.70 -36.90
CA GLY A 6 -22.86 -24.41 -35.58
C GLY A 6 -24.38 -24.30 -35.59
N ASP A 7 -25.04 -24.67 -34.48
CA ASP A 7 -26.47 -24.48 -34.31
C ASP A 7 -26.73 -23.00 -33.92
N PRO A 8 -27.39 -22.21 -34.78
CA PRO A 8 -27.62 -20.79 -34.51
C PRO A 8 -28.73 -20.55 -33.47
N TYR A 9 -29.49 -21.57 -33.09
CA TYR A 9 -30.62 -21.44 -32.17
C TYR A 9 -30.27 -21.82 -30.72
N LEU A 10 -29.07 -22.38 -30.48
CA LEU A 10 -28.60 -22.71 -29.15
C LEU A 10 -28.18 -21.43 -28.40
N SER A 11 -28.77 -21.19 -27.22
CA SER A 11 -28.48 -19.99 -26.42
C SER A 11 -27.10 -20.00 -25.77
N ASP A 12 -26.55 -21.19 -25.53
CA ASP A 12 -25.21 -21.42 -25.01
C ASP A 12 -24.30 -21.79 -26.18
N MET A 13 -23.57 -20.82 -26.73
CA MET A 13 -22.75 -21.03 -27.93
C MET A 13 -21.47 -21.82 -27.62
N SER A 14 -21.14 -22.04 -26.34
CA SER A 14 -20.05 -22.94 -25.92
C SER A 14 -20.35 -24.42 -26.19
N ARG A 15 -21.64 -24.78 -26.37
CA ARG A 15 -22.11 -26.15 -26.61
C ARG A 15 -22.39 -26.45 -28.08
N THR A 16 -22.07 -25.55 -28.99
CA THR A 16 -22.22 -25.80 -30.44
C THR A 16 -21.05 -26.67 -30.94
N LYS A 17 -21.33 -27.57 -31.89
CA LYS A 17 -20.30 -28.45 -32.48
C LYS A 17 -19.46 -27.76 -33.55
N GLY A 18 -19.83 -26.54 -33.93
CA GLY A 18 -19.24 -25.83 -35.06
C GLY A 18 -19.46 -24.33 -34.95
N HIS A 19 -18.78 -23.61 -35.83
CA HIS A 19 -18.84 -22.15 -35.84
C HIS A 19 -20.23 -21.65 -36.25
N VAL A 20 -20.75 -20.68 -35.51
CA VAL A 20 -21.96 -19.93 -35.88
C VAL A 20 -21.57 -18.58 -36.47
N ALA A 21 -20.45 -18.01 -36.02
CA ALA A 21 -19.87 -16.79 -36.56
C ALA A 21 -19.06 -17.03 -37.84
N GLN A 22 -18.73 -15.92 -38.52
CA GLN A 22 -17.87 -15.95 -39.70
C GLN A 22 -16.48 -16.53 -39.38
N LEU A 23 -15.96 -17.36 -40.29
CA LEU A 23 -14.61 -17.90 -40.21
C LEU A 23 -13.58 -16.77 -40.38
N THR A 24 -12.65 -16.66 -39.45
CA THR A 24 -11.56 -15.68 -39.47
C THR A 24 -10.26 -16.25 -40.00
N SER A 25 -10.02 -17.55 -39.81
CA SER A 25 -8.84 -18.22 -40.34
C SER A 25 -9.08 -19.71 -40.50
N GLY A 26 -8.27 -20.34 -41.34
CA GLY A 26 -8.20 -21.78 -41.47
C GLY A 26 -6.82 -22.22 -41.90
N CYS A 27 -6.36 -23.37 -41.41
CA CYS A 27 -5.10 -23.97 -41.80
C CYS A 27 -5.24 -25.47 -42.00
N TRP A 28 -4.57 -25.99 -43.02
CA TRP A 28 -4.53 -27.42 -43.31
C TRP A 28 -3.51 -28.11 -42.40
N HIS A 29 -3.79 -29.35 -41.99
CA HIS A 29 -2.84 -30.16 -41.25
C HIS A 29 -1.66 -30.54 -42.16
N PRO A 30 -0.39 -30.34 -41.75
CA PRO A 30 0.77 -30.50 -42.64
C PRO A 30 1.05 -31.95 -43.08
N TYR A 31 0.51 -32.95 -42.36
CA TYR A 31 0.75 -34.37 -42.63
C TYR A 31 -0.51 -35.14 -43.10
N THR A 32 -1.70 -34.67 -42.75
CA THR A 32 -2.98 -35.36 -42.92
C THR A 32 -3.87 -34.50 -43.80
N LYS A 33 -4.06 -34.91 -45.06
CA LYS A 33 -4.78 -34.11 -46.07
C LYS A 33 -6.27 -33.96 -45.81
N GLU A 34 -6.81 -34.76 -44.89
CA GLU A 34 -8.23 -34.80 -44.53
C GLU A 34 -8.56 -33.91 -43.31
N GLU A 35 -7.55 -33.37 -42.63
CA GLU A 35 -7.75 -32.56 -41.43
C GLU A 35 -7.38 -31.10 -41.68
N PHE A 36 -8.22 -30.21 -41.20
CA PHE A 36 -8.00 -28.78 -41.22
C PHE A 36 -8.59 -28.14 -39.98
N LEU A 37 -7.95 -27.09 -39.51
CA LEU A 37 -8.41 -26.28 -38.39
C LEU A 37 -9.07 -25.03 -38.94
N THR A 38 -10.15 -24.60 -38.30
CA THR A 38 -10.81 -23.32 -38.57
C THR A 38 -10.93 -22.55 -37.27
N ALA A 39 -10.91 -21.22 -37.35
CA ALA A 39 -11.17 -20.35 -36.23
C ALA A 39 -12.20 -19.29 -36.62
N ALA A 40 -13.07 -18.96 -35.67
CA ALA A 40 -14.11 -17.94 -35.81
C ALA A 40 -14.24 -17.12 -34.53
N MET A 41 -14.91 -15.97 -34.62
CA MET A 41 -15.23 -15.12 -33.47
C MET A 41 -16.48 -15.60 -32.71
N ASP A 42 -16.47 -16.86 -32.29
CA ASP A 42 -17.52 -17.40 -31.41
C ASP A 42 -17.29 -16.99 -29.95
N GLU A 43 -18.18 -17.43 -29.06
CA GLU A 43 -18.23 -17.07 -27.64
C GLU A 43 -16.87 -17.23 -26.93
N ASN A 44 -16.12 -18.30 -27.19
CA ASN A 44 -14.77 -18.50 -26.63
C ASN A 44 -13.80 -17.34 -26.92
N GLY A 45 -13.93 -16.68 -28.08
CA GLY A 45 -13.14 -15.50 -28.44
C GLY A 45 -13.57 -14.25 -27.65
N LYS A 46 -14.86 -14.14 -27.32
CA LYS A 46 -15.45 -13.07 -26.53
C LYS A 46 -15.15 -13.23 -25.04
N GLU A 47 -15.21 -14.45 -24.52
CA GLU A 47 -14.85 -14.77 -23.14
C GLU A 47 -13.39 -14.41 -22.82
N ARG A 48 -12.52 -14.49 -23.83
CA ARG A 48 -11.15 -14.01 -23.68
C ARG A 48 -11.13 -12.51 -23.41
N LEU A 49 -12.01 -11.70 -23.99
CA LEU A 49 -12.03 -10.24 -23.81
C LEU A 49 -12.46 -9.80 -22.40
N ASP A 50 -13.30 -10.58 -21.73
CA ASP A 50 -13.81 -10.24 -20.40
C ASP A 50 -12.73 -10.41 -19.32
N PRO A 51 -12.36 -9.36 -18.57
CA PRO A 51 -11.23 -9.40 -17.64
C PRO A 51 -11.43 -10.36 -16.46
N VAL A 52 -12.69 -10.54 -16.02
CA VAL A 52 -13.03 -11.42 -14.90
C VAL A 52 -12.94 -12.89 -15.29
N LYS A 53 -13.48 -13.27 -16.46
CA LYS A 53 -13.53 -14.67 -16.92
C LYS A 53 -12.19 -15.16 -17.46
N SER A 54 -11.43 -14.26 -18.11
CA SER A 54 -10.15 -14.59 -18.73
C SER A 54 -8.94 -14.46 -17.80
N HIS A 55 -9.14 -13.94 -16.58
CA HIS A 55 -8.05 -13.59 -15.66
C HIS A 55 -6.93 -12.81 -16.35
N ARG A 56 -7.30 -11.91 -17.27
CA ARG A 56 -6.33 -11.08 -17.99
C ARG A 56 -5.69 -10.10 -17.02
N PRO A 57 -4.33 -10.02 -16.98
CA PRO A 57 -3.67 -8.99 -16.20
C PRO A 57 -4.05 -7.60 -16.74
N ASP A 58 -4.18 -6.63 -15.83
CA ASP A 58 -4.44 -5.24 -16.17
C ASP A 58 -3.43 -4.74 -17.20
N LEU A 59 -3.93 -4.10 -18.26
CA LEU A 59 -3.08 -3.53 -19.29
C LEU A 59 -2.25 -2.36 -18.71
N PRO A 60 -1.02 -2.13 -19.21
CA PRO A 60 -0.25 -0.97 -18.81
C PRO A 60 -1.02 0.31 -19.11
N ILE A 61 -1.20 1.15 -18.08
CA ILE A 61 -1.99 2.37 -18.19
C ILE A 61 -1.28 3.43 -19.05
N THR A 62 -2.01 3.98 -20.01
CA THR A 62 -1.51 5.06 -20.88
C THR A 62 -1.74 6.45 -20.26
N SER A 63 -2.84 6.62 -19.53
CA SER A 63 -3.21 7.86 -18.84
C SER A 63 -3.44 7.60 -17.35
N GLY A 64 -3.06 8.57 -16.52
CA GLY A 64 -3.29 8.49 -15.07
C GLY A 64 -4.74 8.85 -14.75
N GLN A 65 -5.54 7.88 -14.31
CA GLN A 65 -6.91 8.09 -13.87
C GLN A 65 -7.15 7.33 -12.56
N GLY A 66 -7.97 7.88 -11.66
CA GLY A 66 -8.37 7.21 -10.41
C GLY A 66 -7.25 7.02 -9.38
N GLY A 67 -6.28 7.95 -9.31
CA GLY A 67 -5.17 7.87 -8.36
C GLY A 67 -3.97 7.04 -8.83
N ARG A 68 -4.05 6.41 -10.01
CA ARG A 68 -2.88 5.79 -10.65
C ARG A 68 -2.11 6.82 -11.47
N VAL A 69 -0.78 6.85 -11.34
CA VAL A 69 0.10 7.76 -12.09
C VAL A 69 0.66 7.03 -13.30
N ALA A 70 0.36 7.51 -14.51
CA ALA A 70 0.92 6.94 -15.73
C ALA A 70 2.40 7.33 -15.91
N SER A 71 3.17 6.40 -16.46
CA SER A 71 4.63 6.48 -16.59
C SER A 71 5.10 7.67 -17.45
N GLN A 72 4.31 8.11 -18.44
CA GLN A 72 4.78 9.06 -19.46
C GLN A 72 3.84 10.26 -19.72
N VAL A 73 3.25 10.83 -18.67
CA VAL A 73 2.46 12.06 -18.82
C VAL A 73 3.34 13.29 -18.59
N VAL A 74 3.33 14.22 -19.56
CA VAL A 74 4.14 15.46 -19.64
C VAL A 74 3.65 16.57 -18.69
N LEU A 75 2.50 16.38 -18.05
CA LEU A 75 1.91 17.39 -17.17
C LEU A 75 2.75 17.61 -15.91
N LEU A 76 2.85 18.90 -15.52
CA LEU A 76 3.56 19.33 -14.32
C LEU A 76 3.05 18.66 -13.06
N SER A 77 1.74 18.40 -12.96
CA SER A 77 1.15 17.68 -11.83
C SER A 77 1.74 16.28 -11.65
N SER A 78 1.91 15.52 -12.74
CA SER A 78 2.53 14.19 -12.73
C SER A 78 4.04 14.27 -12.42
N TYR A 79 4.72 15.31 -12.91
CA TYR A 79 6.12 15.56 -12.59
C TYR A 79 6.33 15.86 -11.10
N VAL A 80 5.52 16.73 -10.50
CA VAL A 80 5.57 17.06 -9.07
C VAL A 80 5.26 15.83 -8.20
N ILE A 81 4.25 15.03 -8.54
CA ILE A 81 3.92 13.81 -7.79
C ILE A 81 5.09 12.82 -7.79
N ARG A 82 5.75 12.60 -8.94
CA ARG A 82 6.90 11.69 -9.03
C ARG A 82 8.15 12.24 -8.35
N ASN A 83 8.43 13.52 -8.52
CA ASN A 83 9.69 14.12 -8.07
C ASN A 83 9.64 14.72 -6.68
N LEU A 84 8.48 14.89 -6.06
CA LEU A 84 8.35 15.38 -4.68
C LEU A 84 7.60 14.37 -3.82
N GLY A 85 6.55 13.73 -4.35
CA GLY A 85 5.74 12.76 -3.62
C GLY A 85 6.43 11.40 -3.42
N LEU A 86 7.31 10.97 -4.33
CA LEU A 86 8.10 9.75 -4.16
C LEU A 86 9.56 10.01 -3.73
N SER A 87 10.13 11.18 -4.03
CA SER A 87 11.54 11.46 -3.78
C SER A 87 11.84 11.88 -2.33
N LYS A 88 10.83 12.33 -1.58
CA LYS A 88 10.96 12.73 -0.19
C LYS A 88 10.28 11.73 0.74
N ARG A 89 10.82 10.52 0.79
CA ARG A 89 10.78 9.72 2.03
C ARG A 89 11.83 10.26 3.01
N VAL A 90 11.77 11.56 3.30
CA VAL A 90 12.58 12.11 4.39
C VAL A 90 11.85 11.71 5.67
N ASP A 91 12.22 10.54 6.18
CA ASP A 91 12.13 10.16 7.59
C ASP A 91 10.74 10.24 8.27
N ASP A 92 9.66 9.92 7.56
CA ASP A 92 8.36 9.62 8.22
C ASP A 92 8.46 8.38 9.13
N ASP A 93 9.50 7.55 8.96
CA ASP A 93 9.79 6.32 9.71
C ASP A 93 10.66 6.55 10.97
N GLN A 94 11.05 7.79 11.31
CA GLN A 94 11.72 8.04 12.58
C GLN A 94 10.69 8.02 13.70
N ASP A 95 10.68 6.93 14.47
CA ASP A 95 9.87 6.82 15.68
C ASP A 95 10.00 8.13 16.48
N PRO A 96 8.88 8.79 16.84
CA PRO A 96 8.89 10.13 17.43
C PRO A 96 9.71 10.16 18.73
N ARG A 97 9.82 9.01 19.39
CA ARG A 97 10.68 8.80 20.56
C ARG A 97 12.16 8.95 20.24
N GLU A 98 12.64 8.30 19.19
CA GLU A 98 14.06 8.37 18.81
C GLU A 98 14.45 9.76 18.32
N ALA A 99 13.56 10.42 17.58
CA ALA A 99 13.74 11.81 17.17
C ALA A 99 13.94 12.73 18.39
N ILE A 100 13.13 12.61 19.43
CA ILE A 100 13.26 13.41 20.67
C ILE A 100 14.53 13.02 21.44
N LEU A 101 14.85 11.73 21.54
CA LEU A 101 16.03 11.24 22.28
C LEU A 101 17.35 11.69 21.67
N LYS A 102 17.43 11.90 20.35
CA LYS A 102 18.63 12.45 19.68
C LYS A 102 19.01 13.82 20.23
N PHE A 103 18.02 14.67 20.53
CA PHE A 103 18.23 16.01 21.05
C PHE A 103 18.41 16.06 22.57
N ALA A 104 18.18 14.96 23.31
CA ALA A 104 18.28 14.94 24.77
C ALA A 104 19.70 15.29 25.26
N LYS A 105 20.74 14.72 24.64
CA LYS A 105 22.14 15.01 24.97
C LYS A 105 22.52 16.47 24.68
N GLU A 106 22.08 16.97 23.54
CA GLU A 106 22.36 18.35 23.11
C GLU A 106 21.69 19.38 24.02
N ALA A 107 20.48 19.09 24.51
CA ALA A 107 19.76 19.91 25.46
C ALA A 107 20.41 19.93 26.86
N GLU A 108 21.07 18.83 27.27
CA GLU A 108 21.82 18.76 28.53
C GLU A 108 23.14 19.54 28.46
N GLU A 109 23.87 19.40 27.34
CA GLU A 109 25.18 20.05 27.14
C GLU A 109 25.04 21.57 26.93
N ASN A 110 24.07 22.01 26.12
CA ASN A 110 23.89 23.43 25.77
C ASN A 110 22.46 23.91 26.08
N PRO A 111 22.07 24.00 27.35
CA PRO A 111 20.76 24.50 27.69
C PRO A 111 20.70 26.02 27.47
N TYR A 112 20.12 26.44 26.35
CA TYR A 112 20.07 27.86 25.99
C TYR A 112 18.80 28.57 26.48
N TRP A 113 17.63 27.97 26.31
CA TRP A 113 16.35 28.66 26.55
C TRP A 113 15.87 28.64 28.00
N ILE A 114 15.94 27.49 28.68
CA ILE A 114 15.19 27.26 29.94
C ILE A 114 16.11 27.05 31.14
N ALA A 115 17.07 26.13 31.04
CA ALA A 115 17.88 25.76 32.21
C ALA A 115 18.72 26.91 32.82
N PRO A 116 19.28 27.89 32.06
CA PRO A 116 20.04 28.98 32.65
C PRO A 116 19.23 29.82 33.64
N ALA A 117 17.96 30.09 33.33
CA ALA A 117 17.08 30.90 34.16
C ALA A 117 16.70 30.18 35.47
N TYR A 118 16.40 28.88 35.39
CA TYR A 118 16.04 28.09 36.57
C TYR A 118 17.25 27.80 37.46
N LYS A 119 18.47 27.68 36.90
CA LYS A 119 19.70 27.55 37.72
C LYS A 119 19.89 28.72 38.69
N GLN A 120 19.44 29.93 38.34
CA GLN A 120 19.58 31.12 39.18
C GLN A 120 18.40 31.31 40.14
N THR A 121 17.18 30.99 39.71
CA THR A 121 15.96 31.34 40.44
C THR A 121 15.34 30.18 41.24
N GLN A 122 15.83 28.94 41.06
CA GLN A 122 15.25 27.78 41.72
C GLN A 122 15.55 27.80 43.22
N PRO A 123 14.51 27.78 44.09
CA PRO A 123 14.71 27.67 45.53
C PRO A 123 15.28 26.28 45.86
N LYS A 124 16.21 26.24 46.82
CA LYS A 124 16.75 24.97 47.30
C LYS A 124 15.60 24.17 47.95
N PRO A 125 15.34 22.94 47.50
CA PRO A 125 14.28 22.15 48.08
C PRO A 125 14.68 21.73 49.51
N VAL A 126 13.86 22.11 50.49
CA VAL A 126 14.00 21.66 51.87
C VAL A 126 13.11 20.44 52.03
N PHE A 127 13.68 19.27 51.80
CA PHE A 127 13.02 18.01 52.11
C PHE A 127 13.15 17.74 53.60
N SER A 128 12.09 17.20 54.20
CA SER A 128 12.19 16.58 55.53
C SER A 128 13.23 15.47 55.47
N VAL A 129 14.12 15.42 56.46
CA VAL A 129 15.16 14.39 56.59
C VAL A 129 14.51 13.01 56.39
N PRO A 130 15.03 12.15 55.49
CA PRO A 130 14.56 10.78 55.43
C PRO A 130 14.88 10.17 56.80
N VAL A 131 13.85 9.70 57.50
CA VAL A 131 14.07 8.78 58.61
C VAL A 131 14.63 7.52 57.95
N GLU A 132 15.95 7.34 58.06
CA GLU A 132 16.64 6.09 57.75
C GLU A 132 15.98 4.99 58.59
N THR A 133 15.01 4.30 58.01
CA THR A 133 14.46 3.06 58.57
C THR A 133 15.07 1.96 57.74
N GLY A 134 16.09 1.34 58.31
CA GLY A 134 16.74 0.17 57.75
C GLY A 134 15.74 -0.95 57.49
N GLU A 135 16.08 -1.72 56.46
CA GLU A 135 15.72 -3.12 56.21
C GLU A 135 14.22 -3.43 55.98
N ASP A 136 13.99 -3.87 54.74
CA ASP A 136 13.00 -4.86 54.31
C ASP A 136 11.50 -4.52 54.33
N GLY A 137 10.94 -4.43 53.11
CA GLY A 137 9.53 -4.73 52.85
C GLY A 137 8.70 -3.57 52.30
N GLN A 138 8.24 -3.71 51.06
CA GLN A 138 7.04 -3.02 50.56
C GLN A 138 5.84 -3.39 51.45
N PRO A 139 4.91 -2.50 51.88
CA PRO A 139 3.93 -1.82 51.00
C PRO A 139 3.38 -0.44 51.46
N ASP A 140 2.62 0.19 50.55
CA ASP A 140 1.56 1.21 50.76
C ASP A 140 1.67 2.18 51.95
N SER A 141 1.95 3.47 51.68
CA SER A 141 1.76 4.52 52.68
C SER A 141 0.81 5.64 52.22
N LYS A 142 -0.34 5.61 52.88
CA LYS A 142 -1.43 6.60 52.93
C LYS A 142 -0.95 8.05 53.07
N LYS A 143 -1.70 8.95 52.41
CA LYS A 143 -1.62 10.42 52.49
C LYS A 143 -1.54 10.92 53.95
N PRO A 144 -0.65 11.87 54.27
CA PRO A 144 -0.82 12.69 55.46
C PRO A 144 -1.63 13.95 55.11
N LYS A 145 -2.82 14.09 55.71
CA LYS A 145 -3.48 15.39 55.89
C LYS A 145 -3.07 15.94 57.26
N LYS A 146 -2.56 17.18 57.30
CA LYS A 146 -3.28 18.35 57.85
C LYS A 146 -2.38 19.58 57.81
N SER A 147 -2.93 20.65 57.28
CA SER A 147 -2.49 22.02 57.44
C SER A 147 -2.70 22.49 58.89
N LYS A 148 -1.76 23.27 59.43
CA LYS A 148 -2.08 24.35 60.37
C LYS A 148 -0.93 25.39 60.44
N ILE A 149 -1.29 26.61 60.01
CA ILE A 149 -0.69 27.94 60.22
C ILE A 149 0.74 28.14 59.73
#